data_AF-A0A563CR55-F1
#
_entry.id   AF-A0A563CR55-F1
#
_cell.length_a   1.000
_cell.length_b   1.000
_cell.length_c   1.000
_cell.angle_alpha   90.00
_cell.angle_beta   90.00
_cell.angle_gamma   90.00
#
_symmetry.space_group_name_H-M   'P 1'
#
loop_
_entity.id
_entity.type
_entity.pdbx_description
1 polymer ?
#
loop_
_entity_poly.entity_id
_entity_poly.type
_entity_poly.pdbx_seq_one_letter_code
_entity_poly.pdbx_strand_id
1 'polypeptide(L)'
;MIRREPKALTGVRPTGELTIGNYLGAIQPVVNMQEEFDGPIGVFVADIHGLTDQEPKTVSATRLVAARALLAAGVDTSRTSIYLQSQIENQTLYLANLFDRHTTPAELERVPTLKDKLKNDQSASNVNLSLFRYPVLMAADIAIQDATHVPVGEDQLSHLELTRRLVRRFNTKYDATSDGILVEPKSLARKALRIAALNARDGKMSKSRPKSAILLRDSADEVAKKSEKPKLPYQVK
;
A
#
# COMPACT_ATOMS: atom_id res chain seq x y z
N MET A 1 -15.32 1.03 -19.00
CA MET A 1 -15.29 0.80 -17.55
C MET A 1 -15.59 2.13 -16.89
N ILE A 2 -16.77 2.28 -16.26
CA ILE A 2 -17.17 3.56 -15.64
C ILE A 2 -16.29 3.74 -14.40
N ARG A 3 -15.23 4.55 -14.51
CA ARG A 3 -14.45 4.99 -13.36
C ARG A 3 -15.30 6.05 -12.65
N ARG A 4 -15.96 5.69 -11.55
CA ARG A 4 -16.36 6.70 -10.58
C ARG A 4 -15.07 7.26 -10.00
N GLU A 5 -14.89 8.58 -10.03
CA GLU A 5 -13.77 9.25 -9.36
C GLU A 5 -13.81 8.88 -7.86
N PRO A 6 -12.82 8.13 -7.36
CA PRO A 6 -12.88 7.61 -6.00
C PRO A 6 -12.69 8.74 -4.99
N LYS A 7 -13.59 8.83 -4.00
CA LYS A 7 -13.41 9.78 -2.89
C LYS A 7 -12.49 9.22 -1.82
N ALA A 8 -12.48 7.90 -1.62
CA ALA A 8 -11.48 7.19 -0.82
C ALA A 8 -10.60 6.31 -1.70
N LEU A 9 -9.28 6.39 -1.55
CA LEU A 9 -8.33 5.61 -2.34
C LEU A 9 -7.35 4.85 -1.46
N THR A 10 -7.15 3.55 -1.73
CA THR A 10 -6.14 2.74 -1.06
C THR A 10 -5.40 1.81 -2.02
N GLY A 11 -4.15 1.48 -1.68
CA GLY A 11 -3.27 0.65 -2.49
C GLY A 11 -2.92 -0.66 -1.79
N VAL A 12 -2.96 -1.76 -2.52
CA VAL A 12 -2.47 -3.07 -2.07
C VAL A 12 -1.27 -3.46 -2.91
N ARG A 13 -0.10 -3.65 -2.29
CA ARG A 13 1.07 -4.13 -3.02
C ARG A 13 0.90 -5.59 -3.41
N PRO A 14 1.23 -5.97 -4.66
CA PRO A 14 1.32 -7.37 -5.01
C PRO A 14 2.55 -7.96 -4.34
N THR A 15 2.32 -8.90 -3.44
CA THR A 15 3.38 -9.46 -2.61
C THR A 15 3.23 -10.97 -2.61
N GLY A 16 4.26 -11.71 -3.04
CA GLY A 16 4.42 -13.18 -2.97
C GLY A 16 3.14 -14.00 -2.74
N GLU A 17 3.20 -14.97 -1.84
CA GLU A 17 2.00 -15.67 -1.36
C GLU A 17 1.31 -14.87 -0.26
N LEU A 18 -0.01 -14.77 -0.28
CA LEU A 18 -0.78 -14.02 0.71
C LEU A 18 -0.91 -14.80 2.02
N THR A 19 -0.58 -14.15 3.14
CA THR A 19 -0.79 -14.69 4.49
C THR A 19 -2.08 -14.15 5.11
N ILE A 20 -2.54 -14.74 6.20
CA ILE A 20 -3.62 -14.17 7.02
C ILE A 20 -3.27 -12.76 7.53
N GLY A 21 -1.98 -12.49 7.77
CA GLY A 21 -1.50 -11.15 8.09
C GLY A 21 -1.72 -10.14 6.96
N ASN A 22 -1.58 -10.56 5.70
CA ASN A 22 -1.93 -9.72 4.56
C ASN A 22 -3.44 -9.52 4.44
N TYR A 23 -4.22 -10.57 4.70
CA TYR A 23 -5.68 -10.47 4.67
C TYR A 23 -6.19 -9.45 5.69
N LEU A 24 -5.89 -9.65 6.98
CA LEU A 24 -6.32 -8.76 8.07
C LEU A 24 -5.71 -7.35 7.94
N GLY A 25 -4.46 -7.27 7.45
CA GLY A 25 -3.71 -6.03 7.36
C GLY A 25 -3.96 -5.19 6.11
N ALA A 26 -4.49 -5.75 5.02
CA ALA A 26 -4.62 -5.01 3.75
C ALA A 26 -5.93 -5.28 2.99
N ILE A 27 -6.48 -6.51 3.06
CA ILE A 27 -7.65 -6.91 2.26
C ILE A 27 -8.95 -6.68 3.03
N GLN A 28 -9.09 -7.25 4.24
CA GLN A 28 -10.29 -7.12 5.06
C GLN A 28 -10.68 -5.65 5.27
N PRO A 29 -9.74 -4.71 5.47
CA PRO A 29 -10.17 -3.33 5.71
C PRO A 29 -10.67 -2.62 4.46
N VAL A 30 -10.36 -3.10 3.26
CA VAL A 30 -11.03 -2.66 2.03
C VAL A 30 -12.49 -3.10 2.07
N VAL A 31 -12.75 -4.34 2.48
CA VAL A 31 -14.11 -4.88 2.62
C VAL A 31 -14.90 -4.05 3.63
N ASN A 32 -14.34 -3.80 4.82
CA ASN A 32 -14.97 -3.00 5.87
C ASN A 32 -15.23 -1.56 5.43
N MET A 33 -14.29 -0.95 4.70
CA MET A 33 -14.43 0.43 4.22
C MET A 33 -15.64 0.62 3.31
N GLN A 34 -16.12 -0.44 2.63
CA GLN A 34 -17.37 -0.37 1.86
C GLN A 34 -18.57 -0.08 2.76
N GLU A 35 -18.59 -0.53 4.00
CA GLU A 35 -19.68 -0.26 4.94
C GLU A 35 -19.47 1.06 5.70
N GLU A 36 -18.21 1.40 5.98
CA GLU A 36 -17.86 2.55 6.83
C GLU A 36 -17.77 3.89 6.07
N PHE A 37 -17.45 3.86 4.77
CA PHE A 37 -17.25 5.08 3.96
C PHE A 37 -18.43 5.33 3.02
N ASP A 38 -19.08 6.48 3.19
CA ASP A 38 -20.16 6.93 2.32
C ASP A 38 -19.62 7.62 1.07
N GLY A 39 -19.26 6.82 0.06
CA GLY A 39 -18.86 7.33 -1.25
C GLY A 39 -18.15 6.30 -2.14
N PRO A 40 -17.80 6.68 -3.38
CA PRO A 40 -17.05 5.81 -4.28
C PRO A 40 -15.66 5.49 -3.73
N ILE A 41 -15.30 4.21 -3.76
CA ILE A 41 -14.01 3.71 -3.28
C ILE A 41 -13.15 3.27 -4.46
N GLY A 42 -11.87 3.62 -4.42
CA GLY A 42 -10.85 3.13 -5.34
C GLY A 42 -9.84 2.24 -4.61
N VAL A 43 -9.55 1.08 -5.19
CA VAL A 43 -8.53 0.16 -4.72
C VAL A 43 -7.64 -0.19 -5.88
N PHE A 44 -6.34 0.06 -5.75
CA PHE A 44 -5.38 -0.30 -6.78
C PHE A 44 -4.39 -1.34 -6.30
N VAL A 45 -4.05 -2.27 -7.20
CA VAL A 45 -2.89 -3.13 -7.01
C VAL A 45 -1.66 -2.32 -7.41
N ALA A 46 -0.84 -1.96 -6.43
CA ALA A 46 0.34 -1.10 -6.57
C ALA A 46 1.53 -1.86 -7.20
N ASP A 47 1.39 -2.30 -8.45
CA ASP A 47 2.37 -3.14 -9.13
C ASP A 47 3.63 -2.40 -9.57
N ILE A 48 3.55 -1.11 -9.89
CA ILE A 48 4.74 -0.26 -10.11
C ILE A 48 5.53 -0.09 -8.81
N HIS A 49 4.84 0.12 -7.67
CA HIS A 49 5.50 0.06 -6.35
C HIS A 49 6.08 -1.32 -6.05
N GLY A 50 5.47 -2.40 -6.56
CA GLY A 50 6.03 -3.75 -6.50
C GLY A 50 7.45 -3.82 -7.08
N LEU A 51 7.65 -3.19 -8.24
CA LEU A 51 8.91 -3.22 -8.98
C LEU A 51 10.07 -2.44 -8.32
N THR A 52 9.82 -1.68 -7.25
CA THR A 52 10.90 -0.94 -6.56
C THR A 52 11.80 -1.88 -5.75
N ASP A 53 11.28 -3.01 -5.29
CA ASP A 53 11.99 -3.96 -4.41
C ASP A 53 11.73 -5.45 -4.75
N GLN A 54 10.96 -5.76 -5.79
CA GLN A 54 10.71 -7.13 -6.26
C GLN A 54 11.14 -7.33 -7.71
N GLU A 55 11.51 -8.56 -8.03
CA GLU A 55 11.76 -8.99 -9.41
C GLU A 55 10.48 -8.88 -10.28
N PRO A 56 10.59 -8.46 -11.55
CA PRO A 56 9.45 -8.34 -12.47
C PRO A 56 8.62 -9.62 -12.60
N LYS A 57 9.28 -10.79 -12.60
CA LYS A 57 8.59 -12.09 -12.66
C LYS A 57 7.68 -12.30 -11.45
N THR A 58 8.11 -11.89 -10.26
CA THR A 58 7.33 -11.98 -9.02
C THR A 58 6.12 -11.06 -9.07
N VAL A 59 6.31 -9.80 -9.48
CA VAL A 59 5.21 -8.82 -9.60
C VAL A 59 4.17 -9.29 -10.63
N SER A 60 4.63 -9.74 -11.80
CA SER A 60 3.77 -10.27 -12.85
C SER A 60 2.91 -11.45 -12.38
N ALA A 61 3.52 -12.39 -11.65
CA ALA A 61 2.81 -13.55 -11.10
C ALA A 61 1.80 -13.19 -10.00
N THR A 62 2.04 -12.11 -9.24
CA THR A 62 1.28 -11.81 -8.02
C THR A 62 0.26 -10.69 -8.16
N ARG A 63 0.37 -9.79 -9.16
CA ARG A 63 -0.57 -8.66 -9.33
C ARG A 63 -2.01 -9.07 -9.51
N LEU A 64 -2.27 -10.09 -10.33
CA LEU A 64 -3.63 -10.61 -10.52
C LEU A 64 -4.09 -11.45 -9.32
N VAL A 65 -3.17 -12.05 -8.58
CA VAL A 65 -3.50 -12.78 -7.33
C VAL A 65 -4.01 -11.80 -6.28
N ALA A 66 -3.37 -10.64 -6.13
CA ALA A 66 -3.83 -9.59 -5.22
C ALA A 66 -5.23 -9.07 -5.59
N ALA A 67 -5.47 -8.79 -6.88
CA ALA A 67 -6.79 -8.39 -7.36
C ALA A 67 -7.87 -9.45 -7.10
N ARG A 68 -7.57 -10.73 -7.39
CA ARG A 68 -8.48 -11.85 -7.14
C ARG A 68 -8.77 -12.04 -5.65
N ALA A 69 -7.78 -11.81 -4.80
CA ALA A 69 -7.96 -11.93 -3.35
C ALA A 69 -8.91 -10.86 -2.79
N LEU A 70 -8.90 -9.64 -3.35
CA LEU A 70 -9.89 -8.61 -3.01
C LEU A 70 -11.30 -9.06 -3.38
N LEU A 71 -11.50 -9.56 -4.60
CA LEU A 71 -12.80 -10.07 -5.05
C LEU A 71 -13.27 -11.26 -4.20
N ALA A 72 -12.38 -12.23 -3.94
CA ALA A 72 -12.69 -13.41 -3.14
C ALA A 72 -13.02 -13.07 -1.68
N ALA A 73 -12.47 -11.96 -1.15
CA ALA A 73 -12.77 -11.48 0.19
C ALA A 73 -14.12 -10.75 0.32
N GLY A 74 -14.83 -10.52 -0.79
CA GLY A 74 -16.13 -9.84 -0.79
C GLY A 74 -16.06 -8.34 -1.10
N VAL A 75 -15.03 -7.86 -1.78
CA VAL A 75 -15.07 -6.50 -2.35
C VAL A 75 -16.12 -6.46 -3.48
N ASP A 76 -17.14 -5.63 -3.29
CA ASP A 76 -18.25 -5.41 -4.22
C ASP A 76 -17.85 -4.37 -5.26
N THR A 77 -17.75 -4.81 -6.52
CA THR A 77 -17.34 -3.97 -7.65
C THR A 77 -18.41 -2.98 -8.11
N SER A 78 -19.64 -3.08 -7.60
CA SER A 78 -20.68 -2.06 -7.84
C SER A 78 -20.42 -0.78 -7.05
N ARG A 79 -19.66 -0.87 -5.94
CA ARG A 79 -19.31 0.23 -5.04
C ARG A 79 -17.83 0.61 -5.12
N THR A 80 -16.97 -0.37 -5.41
CA THR A 80 -15.52 -0.24 -5.38
C THR A 80 -14.89 -0.46 -6.75
N SER A 81 -14.10 0.50 -7.22
CA SER A 81 -13.28 0.35 -8.42
C SER A 81 -11.98 -0.37 -8.09
N ILE A 82 -11.72 -1.50 -8.74
CA ILE A 82 -10.45 -2.25 -8.62
C ILE A 82 -9.67 -2.13 -9.93
N TYR A 83 -8.39 -1.74 -9.86
CA TYR A 83 -7.52 -1.65 -11.02
C TYR A 83 -6.05 -1.97 -10.68
N LEU A 84 -5.22 -2.20 -11.70
CA LEU A 84 -3.76 -2.29 -11.54
C LEU A 84 -3.16 -0.90 -11.73
N GLN A 85 -2.18 -0.51 -10.91
CA GLN A 85 -1.49 0.77 -11.04
C GLN A 85 -0.90 0.97 -12.44
N SER A 86 -0.32 -0.08 -13.02
CA SER A 86 0.16 -0.09 -14.41
C SER A 86 -0.91 0.26 -15.44
N GLN A 87 -2.21 0.02 -15.21
CA GLN A 87 -3.25 0.42 -16.17
C GLN A 87 -3.42 1.93 -16.34
N ILE A 88 -2.80 2.74 -15.47
CA ILE A 88 -2.73 4.21 -15.57
C ILE A 88 -1.30 4.74 -15.45
N GLU A 89 -0.32 3.91 -15.81
CA GLU A 89 1.10 4.24 -15.69
C GLU A 89 1.45 5.58 -16.34
N ASN A 90 0.86 5.90 -17.49
CA ASN A 90 1.13 7.17 -18.18
C ASN A 90 0.76 8.37 -17.32
N GLN A 91 -0.44 8.38 -16.73
CA GLN A 91 -0.90 9.50 -15.90
C GLN A 91 -0.13 9.56 -14.57
N THR A 92 0.02 8.41 -13.89
CA THR A 92 0.72 8.33 -12.62
C THR A 92 2.20 8.72 -12.76
N LEU A 93 2.92 8.17 -13.73
CA LEU A 93 4.34 8.45 -13.93
C LEU A 93 4.58 9.87 -14.45
N TYR A 94 3.68 10.40 -15.28
CA TYR A 94 3.76 11.79 -15.72
C TYR A 94 3.66 12.75 -14.53
N LEU A 95 2.64 12.58 -13.66
CA LEU A 95 2.49 13.42 -12.48
C LEU A 95 3.63 13.22 -11.47
N ALA A 96 4.10 11.98 -11.28
CA ALA A 96 5.26 11.72 -10.42
C ALA A 96 6.50 12.49 -10.90
N ASN A 97 6.76 12.51 -12.21
CA ASN A 97 7.89 13.26 -12.78
C ASN A 97 7.73 14.78 -12.60
N LEU A 98 6.50 15.30 -12.62
CA LEU A 98 6.23 16.70 -12.27
C LEU A 98 6.52 16.95 -10.79
N PHE A 99 6.06 16.07 -9.89
CA PHE A 99 6.32 16.15 -8.46
C PHE A 99 7.81 15.98 -8.09
N ASP A 100 8.61 15.29 -8.89
CA ASP A 100 10.05 15.20 -8.70
C ASP A 100 10.70 16.60 -8.73
N ARG A 101 10.16 17.56 -9.50
CA ARG A 101 10.60 18.97 -9.51
C ARG A 101 10.29 19.73 -8.22
N HIS A 102 9.40 19.19 -7.39
CA HIS A 102 8.91 19.78 -6.14
C HIS A 102 9.40 19.04 -4.90
N THR A 103 10.28 18.05 -5.07
CA THR A 103 10.76 17.20 -3.99
C THR A 103 12.27 17.25 -3.95
N THR A 104 12.84 17.43 -2.76
CA THR A 104 14.30 17.33 -2.58
C THR A 104 14.71 15.97 -2.03
N PRO A 105 15.92 15.46 -2.32
CA PRO A 105 16.43 14.22 -1.71
C PRO A 105 16.39 14.25 -0.18
N ALA A 106 16.75 15.38 0.43
CA ALA A 106 16.73 15.55 1.88
C ALA A 106 15.31 15.45 2.49
N GLU A 107 14.25 15.77 1.74
CA GLU A 107 12.88 15.54 2.20
C GLU A 107 12.52 14.05 2.20
N LEU A 108 12.97 13.31 1.17
CA LEU A 108 12.74 11.86 1.08
C LEU A 108 13.48 11.11 2.18
N GLU A 109 14.75 11.46 2.46
CA GLU A 109 15.54 10.84 3.53
C GLU A 109 14.95 11.02 4.94
N ARG A 110 14.05 12.00 5.13
CA ARG A 110 13.33 12.22 6.39
C ARG A 110 12.07 11.37 6.53
N VAL A 111 11.59 10.73 5.46
CA VAL A 111 10.45 9.81 5.51
C VAL A 111 10.87 8.57 6.32
N PRO A 112 10.27 8.30 7.51
CA PRO A 112 10.76 7.27 8.42
C PRO A 112 10.86 5.88 7.80
N THR A 113 9.84 5.44 7.06
CA THR A 113 9.84 4.11 6.43
C THR A 113 10.88 3.99 5.32
N LEU A 114 11.15 5.07 4.56
CA LEU A 114 12.22 5.07 3.57
C LEU A 114 13.55 4.98 4.30
N LYS A 115 13.77 5.82 5.31
CA LYS A 115 14.98 5.80 6.14
C LYS A 115 15.26 4.42 6.74
N ASP A 116 14.24 3.71 7.20
CA ASP A 116 14.38 2.36 7.74
C ASP A 116 14.73 1.35 6.64
N LYS A 117 14.12 1.43 5.45
CA LYS A 117 14.49 0.60 4.29
C LYS A 117 15.94 0.85 3.84
N LEU A 118 16.36 2.12 3.79
CA LEU A 118 17.74 2.54 3.44
C LEU A 118 18.79 2.08 4.47
N LYS A 119 18.38 1.69 5.68
CA LYS A 119 19.29 1.16 6.70
C LYS A 119 19.35 -0.36 6.71
N ASN A 120 18.23 -1.02 6.43
CA ASN A 120 18.06 -2.46 6.64
C ASN A 120 18.42 -3.31 5.42
N ASP A 121 18.08 -2.86 4.20
CA ASP A 121 18.14 -3.74 3.03
C ASP A 121 19.35 -3.46 2.12
N GLN A 122 19.90 -2.24 2.16
CA GLN A 122 20.98 -1.78 1.28
C GLN A 122 21.75 -0.67 2.00
N SER A 123 23.05 -0.51 1.77
CA SER A 123 23.69 0.77 2.09
C SER A 123 23.00 1.87 1.28
N ALA A 124 22.95 3.11 1.79
CA ALA A 124 22.36 4.24 1.04
C ALA A 124 22.93 4.39 -0.39
N SER A 125 24.14 3.89 -0.63
CA SER A 125 24.81 3.86 -1.94
C SER A 125 24.26 2.83 -2.94
N ASN A 126 23.52 1.82 -2.50
CA ASN A 126 23.03 0.71 -3.33
C ASN A 126 21.53 0.78 -3.61
N VAL A 127 20.86 1.81 -3.11
CA VAL A 127 19.43 2.02 -3.31
C VAL A 127 19.12 2.48 -4.72
N ASN A 128 18.30 1.69 -5.41
CA ASN A 128 17.81 2.08 -6.72
C ASN A 128 16.90 3.31 -6.61
N LEU A 129 16.94 4.15 -7.64
CA LEU A 129 16.22 5.43 -7.65
C LEU A 129 14.70 5.25 -7.49
N SER A 130 14.12 4.17 -8.03
CA SER A 130 12.68 3.88 -7.90
C SER A 130 12.28 3.64 -6.45
N LEU A 131 13.10 2.92 -5.68
CA LEU A 131 12.92 2.74 -4.24
C LEU A 131 13.22 4.04 -3.46
N PHE A 132 14.11 4.89 -3.92
CA PHE A 132 14.32 6.18 -3.26
C PHE A 132 13.12 7.12 -3.44
N ARG A 133 12.53 7.16 -4.64
CA ARG A 133 11.46 8.09 -5.00
C ARG A 133 10.04 7.55 -4.84
N TYR A 134 9.85 6.30 -4.35
CA TYR A 134 8.50 5.73 -4.20
C TYR A 134 7.51 6.60 -3.40
N PRO A 135 7.92 7.42 -2.39
CA PRO A 135 6.99 8.31 -1.73
C PRO A 135 6.38 9.37 -2.68
N VAL A 136 7.13 9.81 -3.69
CA VAL A 136 6.64 10.73 -4.74
C VAL A 136 5.67 10.00 -5.67
N LEU A 137 5.98 8.75 -6.03
CA LEU A 137 5.08 7.91 -6.81
C LEU A 137 3.73 7.72 -6.09
N MET A 138 3.76 7.47 -4.77
CA MET A 138 2.55 7.37 -3.96
C MET A 138 1.74 8.67 -3.95
N ALA A 139 2.41 9.83 -3.88
CA ALA A 139 1.73 11.11 -3.96
C ALA A 139 1.00 11.28 -5.31
N ALA A 140 1.63 10.87 -6.40
CA ALA A 140 1.03 10.90 -7.73
C ALA A 140 -0.17 9.95 -7.86
N ASP A 141 -0.08 8.73 -7.30
CA ASP A 141 -1.20 7.78 -7.29
C ASP A 141 -2.47 8.38 -6.63
N ILE A 142 -2.27 9.13 -5.55
CA ILE A 142 -3.36 9.76 -4.80
C ILE A 142 -3.93 10.96 -5.58
N ALA A 143 -3.04 11.86 -6.03
CA ALA A 143 -3.44 13.10 -6.67
C ALA A 143 -4.12 12.88 -8.03
N ILE A 144 -3.68 11.90 -8.83
CA ILE A 144 -4.24 11.63 -10.17
C ILE A 144 -5.65 11.02 -10.15
N GLN A 145 -6.13 10.62 -8.97
CA GLN A 145 -7.47 10.08 -8.77
C GLN A 145 -8.39 11.06 -8.04
N ASP A 146 -7.92 12.28 -7.76
CA ASP A 146 -8.65 13.30 -6.98
C ASP A 146 -9.19 12.77 -5.64
N ALA A 147 -8.42 11.86 -5.04
CA ALA A 147 -8.81 11.16 -3.83
C ALA A 147 -8.84 12.13 -2.65
N THR A 148 -10.04 12.38 -2.13
CA THR A 148 -10.25 13.25 -0.97
C THR A 148 -9.86 12.60 0.36
N HIS A 149 -9.85 11.26 0.43
CA HIS A 149 -9.58 10.48 1.64
C HIS A 149 -8.63 9.32 1.33
N VAL A 150 -7.66 9.09 2.21
CA VAL A 150 -6.72 7.96 2.09
C VAL A 150 -6.66 7.26 3.45
N PRO A 151 -7.03 5.97 3.54
CA PRO A 151 -6.91 5.20 4.76
C PRO A 151 -5.44 4.87 5.01
N VAL A 152 -4.89 5.44 6.08
CA VAL A 152 -3.47 5.28 6.43
C VAL A 152 -3.33 4.85 7.89
N GLY A 153 -2.41 3.92 8.14
CA GLY A 153 -1.89 3.66 9.48
C GLY A 153 -0.86 4.72 9.88
N GLU A 154 -0.45 4.70 11.15
CA GLU A 154 0.56 5.62 11.69
C GLU A 154 1.87 5.60 10.87
N ASP A 155 2.24 4.44 10.34
CA ASP A 155 3.45 4.23 9.55
C ASP A 155 3.42 4.90 8.17
N GLN A 156 2.24 5.19 7.63
CA GLN A 156 2.06 5.82 6.31
C GLN A 156 1.67 7.31 6.40
N LEU A 157 1.50 7.85 7.61
CA LEU A 157 1.15 9.27 7.80
C LEU A 157 2.21 10.21 7.20
N SER A 158 3.49 9.84 7.26
CA SER A 158 4.56 10.63 6.67
C SER A 158 4.45 10.76 5.15
N HIS A 159 3.98 9.71 4.45
CA HIS A 159 3.79 9.75 2.99
C HIS A 159 2.59 10.59 2.62
N LEU A 160 1.52 10.51 3.41
CA LEU A 160 0.35 11.35 3.21
C LEU A 160 0.70 12.83 3.42
N GLU A 161 1.52 13.16 4.42
CA GLU A 161 1.96 14.53 4.63
C GLU A 161 2.88 15.04 3.52
N LEU A 162 3.78 14.18 3.00
CA LEU A 162 4.53 14.50 1.78
C LEU A 162 3.58 14.76 0.60
N THR A 163 2.55 13.92 0.44
CA THR A 163 1.55 14.08 -0.63
C THR A 163 0.84 15.43 -0.53
N ARG A 164 0.34 15.79 0.65
CA ARG A 164 -0.29 17.11 0.88
C ARG A 164 0.65 18.25 0.54
N ARG A 165 1.91 18.16 0.98
CA ARG A 165 2.93 19.17 0.67
C ARG A 165 3.15 19.33 -0.83
N LEU A 166 3.21 18.23 -1.57
CA LEU A 166 3.41 18.25 -3.02
C LEU A 166 2.20 18.83 -3.75
N VAL A 167 0.98 18.45 -3.35
CA VAL A 167 -0.26 19.03 -3.85
C VAL A 167 -0.29 20.54 -3.62
N ARG A 168 -0.02 21.01 -2.39
CA ARG A 168 0.02 22.44 -2.08
C ARG A 168 1.07 23.17 -2.92
N ARG A 169 2.30 22.65 -2.99
CA ARG A 169 3.40 23.24 -3.79
C ARG A 169 3.04 23.34 -5.27
N PHE A 170 2.40 22.30 -5.81
CA PHE A 170 1.98 22.26 -7.20
C PHE A 170 0.90 23.31 -7.46
N ASN A 171 -0.16 23.33 -6.66
CA ASN A 171 -1.24 24.31 -6.77
C ASN A 171 -0.70 25.74 -6.61
N THR A 172 0.09 26.04 -5.57
CA THR A 172 0.67 27.38 -5.38
C THR A 172 1.49 27.86 -6.58
N LYS A 173 2.15 26.96 -7.31
CA LYS A 173 2.99 27.34 -8.44
C LYS A 173 2.23 27.47 -9.76
N TYR A 174 1.23 26.63 -9.99
CA TYR A 174 0.62 26.46 -11.31
C TYR A 174 -0.87 26.82 -11.38
N ASP A 175 -1.53 26.98 -10.23
CA ASP A 175 -2.95 27.32 -10.17
C ASP A 175 -3.15 28.82 -10.40
N ALA A 176 -3.55 29.17 -11.63
CA ALA A 176 -3.85 30.54 -12.01
C ALA A 176 -5.27 30.98 -11.59
N THR A 177 -6.19 30.05 -11.32
CA THR A 177 -7.60 30.35 -11.03
C THR A 177 -7.92 30.32 -9.54
N SER A 178 -7.02 29.77 -8.72
CA SER A 178 -7.20 29.55 -7.27
C SER A 178 -8.32 28.56 -6.91
N ASP A 179 -8.78 27.76 -7.88
CA ASP A 179 -9.81 26.73 -7.69
C ASP A 179 -9.22 25.38 -7.22
N GLY A 180 -7.89 25.22 -7.27
CA GLY A 180 -7.16 24.02 -6.93
C GLY A 180 -7.06 23.04 -8.12
N ILE A 181 -5.86 22.92 -8.71
CA ILE A 181 -5.60 21.93 -9.79
C ILE A 181 -5.65 20.50 -9.25
N LEU A 182 -5.09 20.27 -8.06
CA LEU A 182 -5.02 18.96 -7.42
C LEU A 182 -5.73 18.99 -6.06
N VAL A 183 -6.42 17.90 -5.73
CA VAL A 183 -7.13 17.75 -4.45
C VAL A 183 -6.17 17.37 -3.33
N GLU A 184 -6.20 18.11 -2.21
CA GLU A 184 -5.43 17.74 -1.02
C GLU A 184 -6.14 16.63 -0.22
N PRO A 185 -5.51 15.45 -0.02
CA PRO A 185 -6.17 14.32 0.62
C PRO A 185 -6.23 14.44 2.15
N LYS A 186 -7.33 13.97 2.75
CA LYS A 186 -7.50 13.78 4.19
C LYS A 186 -7.12 12.35 4.59
N SER A 187 -6.64 12.19 5.82
CA SER A 187 -6.37 10.87 6.38
C SER A 187 -7.67 10.28 6.89
N LEU A 188 -7.95 9.04 6.51
CA LEU A 188 -8.94 8.22 7.21
C LEU A 188 -8.16 7.35 8.20
N ALA A 189 -8.28 7.68 9.50
CA ALA A 189 -7.50 7.02 10.52
C ALA A 189 -7.85 5.53 10.56
N ARG A 190 -6.82 4.67 10.53
CA ARG A 190 -7.00 3.24 10.55
C ARG A 190 -6.11 2.62 11.62
N LYS A 191 -6.71 1.78 12.46
CA LYS A 191 -5.95 1.01 13.45
C LYS A 191 -5.11 -0.03 12.72
N ALA A 192 -3.80 0.09 12.79
CA ALA A 192 -2.89 -0.90 12.24
C ALA A 192 -3.02 -2.21 13.03
N LEU A 193 -3.39 -3.29 12.35
CA LEU A 193 -3.37 -4.63 12.92
C LEU A 193 -1.97 -5.23 12.75
N ARG A 194 -1.27 -5.44 13.87
CA ARG A 194 0.02 -6.14 13.87
C ARG A 194 -0.19 -7.62 14.16
N ILE A 195 -0.20 -8.44 13.10
CA ILE A 195 -0.33 -9.89 13.21
C ILE A 195 1.05 -10.52 13.46
N ALA A 196 1.21 -11.15 14.63
CA ALA A 196 2.43 -11.86 15.01
C ALA A 196 2.60 -13.15 14.18
N ALA A 197 3.86 -13.56 13.98
CA ALA A 197 4.16 -14.88 13.43
C ALA A 197 3.72 -15.97 14.42
N LEU A 198 3.42 -17.17 13.91
CA LEU A 198 3.00 -18.32 14.75
C LEU A 198 4.06 -18.69 15.80
N ASN A 199 5.34 -18.45 15.48
CA ASN A 199 6.43 -18.46 16.43
C ASN A 199 6.73 -17.01 16.83
N ALA A 200 6.47 -16.65 18.09
CA ALA A 200 6.56 -15.26 18.54
C ALA A 200 7.97 -14.66 18.45
N ARG A 201 9.02 -15.51 18.46
CA ARG A 201 10.41 -15.08 18.25
C ARG A 201 10.67 -14.58 16.83
N ASP A 202 9.81 -14.92 15.88
CA ASP A 202 9.93 -14.50 14.49
C ASP A 202 9.35 -13.10 14.21
N GLY A 203 8.78 -12.45 15.23
CA GLY A 203 8.25 -11.09 15.10
C GLY A 203 6.93 -11.04 14.32
N LYS A 204 6.87 -10.23 13.26
CA LYS A 204 5.67 -10.09 12.42
C LYS A 204 5.53 -11.28 11.47
N MET A 205 4.30 -11.72 11.21
CA MET A 205 4.07 -12.78 10.22
C MET A 205 4.61 -12.36 8.85
N SER A 206 5.50 -13.17 8.29
CA SER A 206 6.19 -12.91 7.03
C SER A 206 6.11 -14.09 6.08
N LYS A 207 5.97 -13.78 4.79
CA LYS A 207 5.99 -14.74 3.68
C LYS A 207 7.33 -15.45 3.56
N SER A 208 8.42 -14.77 3.95
CA SER A 208 9.78 -15.35 3.96
C SER A 208 9.97 -16.45 5.00
N ARG A 209 8.98 -16.67 5.89
CA ARG A 209 8.97 -17.75 6.89
C ARG A 209 7.67 -18.56 6.79
N PRO A 210 7.48 -19.39 5.75
CA PRO A 210 6.22 -20.11 5.52
C PRO A 210 5.79 -21.02 6.68
N LYS A 211 6.75 -21.56 7.43
CA LYS A 211 6.48 -22.41 8.62
C LYS A 211 5.90 -21.63 9.80
N SER A 212 6.15 -20.32 9.85
CA SER A 212 5.67 -19.42 10.90
C SER A 212 4.52 -18.53 10.42
N ALA A 213 3.91 -18.86 9.28
CA ALA A 213 2.83 -18.11 8.65
C ALA A 213 1.69 -19.02 8.18
N ILE A 214 0.46 -18.53 8.34
CA ILE A 214 -0.73 -19.13 7.73
C ILE A 214 -0.93 -18.47 6.38
N LEU A 215 -0.88 -19.27 5.31
CA LEU A 215 -1.16 -18.82 3.95
C LEU A 215 -2.65 -18.90 3.67
N LEU A 216 -3.18 -18.00 2.84
CA LEU A 216 -4.61 -18.03 2.48
C LEU A 216 -5.00 -19.24 1.62
N ARG A 217 -4.00 -19.97 1.11
CA ARG A 217 -4.18 -21.19 0.32
C ARG A 217 -3.91 -22.47 1.10
N ASP A 218 -3.51 -22.37 2.38
CA ASP A 218 -3.32 -23.54 3.22
C ASP A 218 -4.67 -24.28 3.35
N SER A 219 -4.62 -25.60 3.19
CA SER A 219 -5.75 -26.49 3.51
C SER A 219 -6.04 -26.48 5.01
N ALA A 220 -7.24 -26.92 5.39
CA ALA A 220 -7.62 -27.02 6.81
C ALA A 220 -6.61 -27.85 7.63
N ASP A 221 -6.10 -28.95 7.06
CA ASP A 221 -5.09 -29.81 7.68
C ASP A 221 -3.75 -29.10 7.87
N GLU A 222 -3.32 -28.28 6.91
CA GLU A 222 -2.09 -27.49 7.01
C GLU A 222 -2.23 -26.39 8.07
N VAL A 223 -3.37 -25.72 8.11
CA VAL A 223 -3.68 -24.73 9.15
C VAL A 223 -3.66 -25.37 10.53
N ALA A 224 -4.31 -26.53 10.71
CA ALA A 224 -4.33 -27.27 11.97
C ALA A 224 -2.90 -27.63 12.43
N LYS A 225 -2.10 -28.25 11.55
CA LYS A 225 -0.70 -28.63 11.85
C LYS A 225 0.17 -27.43 12.22
N LYS A 226 0.00 -26.29 11.54
CA LYS A 226 0.74 -25.05 11.85
C LYS A 226 0.28 -24.43 13.17
N SER A 227 -1.00 -24.57 13.52
CA SER A 227 -1.63 -23.99 14.71
C SER A 227 -1.48 -24.85 15.97
N GLU A 228 -1.04 -26.10 15.87
CA GLU A 228 -0.75 -26.98 17.02
C GLU A 228 0.58 -26.65 17.73
N LYS A 229 1.52 -25.97 17.06
CA LYS A 229 2.84 -25.63 17.62
C LYS A 229 3.13 -24.13 17.72
N PRO A 230 2.21 -23.25 18.17
CA PRO A 230 2.53 -21.86 18.35
C PRO A 230 3.47 -21.75 19.56
N LYS A 231 4.73 -21.37 19.31
CA LYS A 231 5.65 -21.03 20.39
C LYS A 231 5.31 -19.63 20.86
N LEU A 232 4.35 -19.56 21.78
CA LEU A 232 3.95 -18.31 22.44
C LEU A 232 5.13 -17.77 23.27
N PRO A 233 5.25 -16.43 23.41
CA PRO A 233 6.34 -15.83 24.16
C PRO A 233 6.20 -16.07 25.67
N TYR A 234 5.02 -16.52 26.11
CA TYR A 234 4.74 -16.97 27.47
C TYR A 234 4.28 -18.43 27.42
N GLN A 235 5.03 -19.31 28.08
CA GLN A 235 4.44 -20.53 28.62
C GLN A 235 3.53 -20.06 29.76
N VAL A 236 2.22 -20.23 29.61
CA VAL A 236 1.31 -20.19 30.75
C VAL A 236 1.76 -21.36 31.64
N LYS A 237 2.33 -21.04 32.80
CA LYS A 237 2.55 -22.02 33.87
C LYS A 237 1.20 -22.45 34.42
#